data_AF-A0A3D5F8W9-F1
#
_entry.id   AF-A0A3D5F8W9-F1
#
_cell.length_a   1.000
_cell.length_b   1.000
_cell.length_c   1.000
_cell.angle_alpha   90.00
_cell.angle_beta   90.00
_cell.angle_gamma   90.00
#
_symmetry.space_group_name_H-M   'P 1'
#
loop_
_entity.id
_entity.type
_entity.pdbx_description
1 polymer ?
#
loop_
_entity_poly.entity_id
_entity_poly.type
_entity_poly.pdbx_seq_one_letter_code
_entity_poly.pdbx_strand_id
1 'polypeptide(L)' 'MIINTIANELAVKPAQVEAAVKLLDEGSTVPFIARYRKEVTQGLDDTQLRNLEQRLGYLRELEDRR' A
#
# COMPACT_ATOMS: atom_id res chain seq x y z
N MET A 1 2.02 6.67 11.21
CA MET A 1 3.39 6.11 11.28
C MET A 1 3.58 5.03 10.22
N ILE A 2 2.61 4.12 10.08
CA ILE A 2 2.59 3.03 9.09
C ILE A 2 3.01 3.44 7.66
N ILE A 3 2.43 4.50 7.08
CA ILE A 3 2.72 4.90 5.69
C ILE A 3 4.22 5.15 5.46
N ASN A 4 4.87 5.90 6.34
CA ASN A 4 6.30 6.20 6.20
C ASN A 4 7.17 4.95 6.39
N THR A 5 6.78 4.04 7.30
CA THR A 5 7.46 2.76 7.48
C THR A 5 7.44 1.94 6.19
N ILE A 6 6.26 1.74 5.60
CA ILE A 6 6.10 0.96 4.37
C ILE A 6 6.82 1.64 3.20
N ALA A 7 6.73 2.97 3.09
CA ALA A 7 7.41 3.72 2.02
C ALA A 7 8.93 3.50 2.05
N ASN A 8 9.52 3.52 3.25
CA ASN A 8 10.94 3.23 3.44
C ASN A 8 11.28 1.76 3.11
N GLU A 9 10.48 0.81 3.56
CA GLU A 9 10.68 -0.63 3.30
C GLU A 9 10.62 -0.98 1.81
N LEU A 10 9.74 -0.32 1.07
CA LEU A 10 9.54 -0.56 -0.36
C LEU A 10 10.36 0.37 -1.27
N ALA A 11 11.14 1.29 -0.70
CA ALA A 11 11.89 2.32 -1.43
C ALA A 11 11.01 3.13 -2.41
N VAL A 12 9.81 3.52 -1.97
CA VAL A 12 8.84 4.32 -2.74
C VAL A 12 8.48 5.60 -1.98
N LYS A 13 7.73 6.50 -2.63
CA LYS A 13 7.30 7.74 -1.97
C LYS A 13 6.10 7.46 -1.05
N PRO A 14 6.01 8.14 0.12
CA PRO A 14 4.85 8.04 1.01
C PRO A 14 3.51 8.30 0.30
N ALA A 15 3.46 9.23 -0.66
CA ALA A 15 2.26 9.52 -1.45
C ALA A 15 1.78 8.32 -2.29
N GLN A 16 2.69 7.45 -2.76
CA GLN A 16 2.32 6.23 -3.48
C GLN A 16 1.67 5.22 -2.55
N VAL A 17 2.23 5.09 -1.33
CA VAL A 17 1.69 4.22 -0.30
C VAL A 17 0.32 4.71 0.16
N GLU A 18 0.17 6.01 0.43
CA GLU A 18 -1.10 6.62 0.83
C GLU A 18 -2.20 6.40 -0.22
N ALA A 19 -1.89 6.59 -1.50
CA ALA A 19 -2.82 6.34 -2.59
C ALA A 19 -3.24 4.86 -2.67
N ALA A 20 -2.29 3.92 -2.53
CA ALA A 20 -2.59 2.50 -2.54
C ALA A 20 -3.41 2.06 -1.31
N VAL A 21 -3.05 2.54 -0.11
CA VAL A 21 -3.79 2.28 1.14
C VAL A 21 -5.24 2.73 1.00
N LYS A 22 -5.47 3.94 0.49
CA LYS A 22 -6.83 4.46 0.27
C LYS A 22 -7.65 3.54 -0.66
N LEU A 23 -7.07 3.09 -1.76
CA LEU A 23 -7.76 2.19 -2.69
C LEU A 23 -8.07 0.83 -2.06
N LEU A 24 -7.15 0.27 -1.26
CA LEU A 24 -7.35 -0.99 -0.53
C LEU A 24 -8.45 -0.83 0.53
N ASP A 25 -8.47 0.29 1.27
CA ASP A 25 -9.51 0.59 2.27
C ASP A 25 -10.90 0.79 1.63
N GLU A 26 -10.94 1.29 0.39
CA GLU A 26 -12.16 1.36 -0.43
C GLU A 26 -12.59 -0.01 -1.03
N GLY A 27 -11.83 -1.09 -0.75
CA GLY A 27 -12.15 -2.45 -1.17
C GLY A 27 -11.59 -2.84 -2.55
N SER A 28 -10.70 -2.03 -3.13
CA SER A 28 -9.98 -2.44 -4.34
C SER A 28 -9.01 -3.57 -4.03
N THR A 29 -8.82 -4.50 -4.97
CA THR A 29 -7.84 -5.59 -4.82
C THR A 29 -6.52 -5.24 -5.49
N VAL A 30 -5.41 -5.83 -5.03
CA VAL A 30 -4.08 -5.62 -5.66
C VAL A 30 -4.09 -5.84 -7.18
N PRO A 31 -4.64 -6.94 -7.75
CA PRO A 31 -4.70 -7.12 -9.20
C PRO A 31 -5.49 -6.02 -9.93
N PHE A 32 -6.56 -5.51 -9.30
CA PHE A 32 -7.34 -4.41 -9.86
C PHE A 32 -6.54 -3.10 -9.86
N ILE A 33 -5.88 -2.77 -8.75
CA ILE A 33 -5.06 -1.55 -8.63
C ILE A 33 -3.91 -1.58 -9.65
N ALA A 34 -3.17 -2.69 -9.71
CA ALA A 34 -2.04 -2.87 -10.61
C ALA A 34 -2.42 -2.69 -12.09
N ARG A 35 -3.64 -3.12 -12.46
CA ARG A 35 -4.12 -3.09 -13.84
C ARG A 35 -4.85 -1.80 -14.22
N TYR A 36 -5.63 -1.22 -13.31
CA TYR A 36 -6.58 -0.15 -13.64
C TYR A 36 -6.36 1.16 -12.89
N ARG A 37 -5.49 1.19 -11.86
CA ARG A 37 -5.24 2.38 -11.03
C ARG A 37 -3.76 2.75 -10.93
N LYS A 38 -2.94 2.30 -11.89
CA LYS A 38 -1.50 2.54 -11.91
C LYS A 38 -1.12 4.02 -11.85
N GLU A 39 -1.89 4.91 -12.49
CA GLU A 39 -1.63 6.35 -12.44
C GLU A 39 -1.91 6.95 -11.06
N VAL A 40 -2.95 6.45 -10.36
CA VAL A 40 -3.33 6.92 -9.03
C VAL A 40 -2.24 6.60 -8.00
N THR A 41 -1.62 5.42 -8.10
CA THR A 41 -0.49 5.01 -7.24
C THR A 41 0.86 5.53 -7.73
N GLN A 42 0.88 6.41 -8.74
CA GLN A 42 2.08 6.93 -9.39
C GLN A 42 3.05 5.82 -9.86
N GLY A 43 2.50 4.69 -10.30
CA GLY A 43 3.27 3.64 -10.97
C GLY A 43 3.66 2.43 -10.15
N LEU A 44 3.08 2.20 -8.96
CA LEU A 44 3.35 0.96 -8.21
C LEU A 44 3.03 -0.28 -9.06
N ASP A 45 3.95 -1.25 -9.06
CA ASP A 45 3.77 -2.53 -9.74
C ASP A 45 3.09 -3.59 -8.85
N ASP A 46 2.74 -4.74 -9.43
CA ASP A 46 2.04 -5.83 -8.72
C ASP A 46 2.85 -6.34 -7.52
N THR A 47 4.17 -6.46 -7.63
CA THR A 47 5.05 -6.90 -6.55
C THR A 47 5.05 -5.90 -5.40
N GLN A 48 5.20 -4.61 -5.70
CA GLN A 48 5.15 -3.54 -4.71
C GLN A 48 3.79 -3.48 -4.01
N LEU A 49 2.69 -3.63 -4.74
CA LEU A 49 1.33 -3.60 -4.18
C LEU A 49 1.05 -4.80 -3.27
N ARG A 50 1.51 -6.01 -3.61
CA ARG A 50 1.40 -7.19 -2.74
C ARG A 50 2.18 -7.02 -1.44
N ASN A 51 3.42 -6.57 -1.55
CA ASN A 51 4.26 -6.33 -0.37
C ASN A 51 3.64 -5.23 0.52
N LEU A 52 3.10 -4.17 -0.08
CA LEU A 52 2.39 -3.11 0.63
C LEU A 52 1.18 -3.66 1.39
N GLU A 53 0.31 -4.44 0.74
CA GLU A 53 -0.89 -5.02 1.35
C GLU A 53 -0.53 -5.90 2.57
N GLN A 54 0.47 -6.76 2.42
CA GLN A 54 0.94 -7.62 3.51
C GLN A 54 1.50 -6.82 4.69
N ARG A 55 2.33 -5.80 4.41
CA ARG A 55 2.92 -4.95 5.46
C ARG A 55 1.89 -4.07 6.14
N LEU A 56 0.93 -3.53 5.39
CA LEU A 56 -0.17 -2.75 5.92
C LEU A 56 -0.99 -3.55 6.93
N GLY A 57 -1.38 -4.78 6.57
CA GLY A 57 -2.12 -5.67 7.46
C GLY A 57 -1.36 -5.95 8.75
N TYR A 58 -0.10 -6.38 8.64
CA TYR A 58 0.76 -6.66 9.80
C TYR A 58 0.92 -5.45 10.73
N LEU A 59 1.17 -4.26 10.19
CA LEU A 59 1.40 -3.06 10.98
C LEU A 59 0.11 -2.56 11.66
N ARG A 60 -1.06 -2.70 11.00
CA ARG A 60 -2.36 -2.39 11.61
C ARG A 60 -2.66 -3.34 12.77
N GLU A 61 -2.45 -4.65 12.59
CA GLU A 61 -2.61 -5.61 13.69
C GLU A 61 -1.69 -5.32 14.87
N LEU A 62 -0.46 -4.84 14.61
CA LEU A 62 0.47 -4.45 15.67
C LEU A 62 0.04 -3.17 16.38
N GLU A 63 -0.49 -2.18 15.66
CA GLU A 63 -1.05 -0.95 16.25
C GLU A 63 -2.31 -1.25 17.07
N ASP A 64 -3.19 -2.14 16.62
CA ASP A 64 -4.41 -2.53 17.35
C ASP A 64 -4.13 -3.26 18.67
N ARG A 65 -2.97 -3.93 18.78
CA ARG A 65 -2.53 -4.64 19.99
C ARG A 65 -1.78 -3.76 21.00
N ARG A 66 -1.49 -2.51 20.65
CA ARG A 66 -0.73 -1.56 21.48
C ARG A 66 -1.65 -0.59 22.21
#